data_AF-A0A7W1WKG2-F1
#
_entry.id   AF-A0A7W1WKG2-F1
#
_cell.length_a   1.000
_cell.length_b   1.000
_cell.length_c   1.000
_cell.angle_alpha   90.00
_cell.angle_beta   90.00
_cell.angle_gamma   90.00
#
_symmetry.space_group_name_H-M   'P 1'
#
loop_
_entity.id
_entity.type
_entity.pdbx_description
1 polymer ?
#
loop_
_entity_poly.entity_id
_entity_poly.type
_entity_poly.pdbx_seq_one_letter_code
_entity_poly.pdbx_strand_id
1 'polypeptide(L)'
;MNTAKEVAVGKRDEAFEVARADEERTLRTWCRGKKNIPTALKAVWDLTPEKFYLALDGAYPGDHASAAFVIIEADIDEVNRRLTTAASRDKGPWHTQYKRKSCGIAYRWLQGTAVTPPLLREVQGQIHIEGGMHRFHLARHYGTARMPFLVQEAELAAVLALIPSAALGAVHTEN
;
A
#
# COMPACT_ATOMS: atom_id res chain seq x y z
N MET A 1 -6.43 -15.47 -16.02
CA MET A 1 -7.38 -14.47 -16.56
C MET A 1 -6.72 -13.75 -17.72
N ASN A 2 -7.40 -13.51 -18.84
CA ASN A 2 -6.81 -12.87 -20.03
C ASN A 2 -7.31 -11.42 -20.12
N THR A 3 -6.48 -10.46 -19.72
CA THR A 3 -6.78 -9.02 -19.74
C THR A 3 -7.37 -8.54 -21.06
N ALA A 4 -6.81 -8.99 -22.19
CA ALA A 4 -7.28 -8.59 -23.51
C ALA A 4 -8.72 -9.04 -23.80
N LYS A 5 -9.12 -10.21 -23.30
CA LYS A 5 -10.51 -10.68 -23.41
C LYS A 5 -11.46 -9.85 -22.55
N GLU A 6 -11.03 -9.39 -21.39
CA GLU A 6 -11.86 -8.59 -20.47
C GLU A 6 -12.01 -7.15 -20.95
N VAL A 7 -10.97 -6.58 -21.57
CA VAL A 7 -11.05 -5.31 -22.29
C VAL A 7 -12.01 -5.45 -23.48
N ALA A 8 -11.89 -6.52 -24.27
CA ALA A 8 -12.74 -6.74 -25.45
C ALA A 8 -14.24 -6.86 -25.13
N VAL A 9 -14.61 -7.28 -23.90
CA VAL A 9 -16.00 -7.33 -23.44
C VAL A 9 -16.40 -6.13 -22.57
N GLY A 10 -15.58 -5.07 -22.55
CA GLY A 10 -15.87 -3.82 -21.82
C GLY A 10 -15.81 -3.93 -20.30
N LYS A 11 -15.30 -5.03 -19.74
CA LYS A 11 -15.14 -5.21 -18.29
C LYS A 11 -13.94 -4.45 -17.73
N ARG A 12 -12.99 -4.07 -18.59
CA ARG A 12 -11.79 -3.32 -18.22
C ARG A 12 -11.56 -2.19 -19.21
N ASP A 13 -11.04 -1.09 -18.69
CA ASP A 13 -10.66 0.05 -19.49
C ASP A 13 -9.29 -0.19 -20.18
N GLU A 14 -9.25 0.02 -21.50
CA GLU A 14 -8.05 -0.23 -22.30
C GLU A 14 -6.92 0.74 -21.95
N ALA A 15 -7.23 2.03 -21.81
CA ALA A 15 -6.23 3.06 -21.54
C ALA A 15 -5.55 2.82 -20.18
N PHE A 16 -6.32 2.43 -19.17
CA PHE A 16 -5.83 2.01 -17.86
C PHE A 16 -4.90 0.81 -17.96
N GLU A 17 -5.28 -0.25 -18.68
CA GLU A 17 -4.48 -1.47 -18.79
C GLU A 17 -3.17 -1.22 -19.58
N VAL A 18 -3.19 -0.38 -20.61
CA VAL A 18 -1.98 0.03 -21.34
C VAL A 18 -1.04 0.83 -20.45
N ALA A 19 -1.54 1.85 -19.76
CA ALA A 19 -0.73 2.67 -18.85
C ALA A 19 -0.07 1.82 -17.74
N ARG A 20 -0.82 0.88 -17.17
CA ARG A 20 -0.32 -0.07 -16.17
C ARG A 20 0.78 -0.98 -16.74
N ALA A 21 0.60 -1.49 -17.95
CA ALA A 21 1.58 -2.35 -18.60
C ALA A 21 2.91 -1.62 -18.91
N ASP A 22 2.84 -0.35 -19.31
CA ASP A 22 4.01 0.47 -19.58
C ASP A 22 4.76 0.87 -18.30
N GLU A 23 4.03 1.17 -17.22
CA GLU A 23 4.64 1.35 -15.88
C GLU A 23 5.36 0.06 -15.47
N GLU A 24 4.71 -1.11 -15.55
CA GLU A 24 5.33 -2.39 -15.21
C GLU A 24 6.60 -2.68 -16.00
N ARG A 25 6.64 -2.35 -17.29
CA ARG A 25 7.82 -2.55 -18.14
C ARG A 25 8.99 -1.69 -17.69
N THR A 26 8.71 -0.42 -17.38
CA THR A 26 9.70 0.54 -16.88
C THR A 26 10.23 0.09 -15.53
N LEU A 27 9.34 -0.29 -14.60
CA LEU A 27 9.67 -0.83 -13.29
C LEU A 27 10.57 -2.07 -13.38
N ARG A 28 10.23 -3.03 -14.25
CA ARG A 28 11.03 -4.25 -14.43
C ARG A 28 12.45 -3.92 -14.89
N THR A 29 12.61 -2.95 -15.77
CA THR A 29 13.91 -2.51 -16.26
C THR A 29 14.72 -1.89 -15.14
N TRP A 30 14.13 -0.99 -14.36
CA TRP A 30 14.78 -0.36 -13.22
C TRP A 30 15.18 -1.39 -12.13
N CYS A 31 14.31 -2.36 -11.85
CA CYS A 31 14.54 -3.36 -10.80
C CYS A 31 15.58 -4.44 -11.10
N ARG A 32 16.02 -4.57 -12.36
CA ARG A 32 17.07 -5.53 -12.74
C ARG A 32 18.46 -5.13 -12.24
N GLY A 33 18.69 -3.84 -11.95
CA GLY A 33 19.97 -3.35 -11.43
C GLY A 33 20.17 -3.62 -9.93
N LYS A 34 21.30 -4.21 -9.54
CA LYS A 34 21.72 -4.28 -8.11
C LYS A 34 22.10 -2.91 -7.52
N LYS A 35 22.38 -1.92 -8.39
CA LYS A 35 22.84 -0.57 -8.02
C LYS A 35 21.72 0.40 -7.62
N ASN A 36 20.46 0.00 -7.73
CA ASN A 36 19.30 0.89 -7.61
C ASN A 36 18.62 0.83 -6.24
N ILE A 37 19.33 0.39 -5.19
CA ILE A 37 18.82 0.47 -3.82
C ILE A 37 19.15 1.88 -3.30
N PRO A 38 18.15 2.74 -3.05
CA PRO A 38 18.41 4.08 -2.56
C PRO A 38 18.99 4.05 -1.14
N THR A 39 19.86 4.99 -0.81
CA THR A 39 20.39 5.15 0.55
C THR A 39 19.40 5.87 1.47
N ALA A 40 18.57 6.74 0.90
CA ALA A 40 17.48 7.43 1.56
C ALA A 40 16.23 7.41 0.66
N LEU A 41 15.06 7.27 1.28
CA LEU A 41 13.80 7.20 0.56
C LEU A 41 12.69 7.76 1.45
N LYS A 42 11.89 8.68 0.91
CA LYS A 42 10.71 9.21 1.60
C LYS A 42 9.46 8.54 1.05
N ALA A 43 8.61 8.03 1.93
CA ALA A 43 7.33 7.48 1.51
C ALA A 43 6.39 8.59 1.00
N VAL A 44 5.71 8.32 -0.12
CA VAL A 44 4.70 9.22 -0.70
C VAL A 44 3.39 8.45 -0.81
N TRP A 45 2.34 8.98 -0.17
CA TRP A 45 1.07 8.28 -0.01
C TRP A 45 -0.02 8.91 -0.87
N ASP A 46 -0.79 8.07 -1.56
CA ASP A 46 -1.95 8.49 -2.35
C ASP A 46 -3.19 8.38 -1.47
N LEU A 47 -3.71 9.52 -1.03
CA LEU A 47 -4.87 9.62 -0.13
C LEU A 47 -6.19 9.85 -0.88
N THR A 48 -6.18 9.67 -2.21
CA THR A 48 -7.36 9.82 -3.07
C THR A 48 -8.33 8.66 -2.85
N PRO A 49 -9.56 8.89 -2.35
CA PRO A 49 -10.49 7.81 -1.99
C PRO A 49 -10.81 6.85 -3.14
N GLU A 50 -10.93 7.36 -4.36
CA GLU A 50 -11.21 6.61 -5.58
C GLU A 50 -10.14 5.56 -5.88
N LYS A 51 -8.95 5.67 -5.27
CA LYS A 51 -7.83 4.76 -5.48
C LYS A 51 -7.64 3.77 -4.33
N PHE A 52 -8.37 3.88 -3.22
CA PHE A 52 -8.17 3.03 -2.05
C PHE A 52 -8.32 1.53 -2.33
N TYR A 53 -9.09 1.16 -3.35
CA TYR A 53 -9.15 -0.22 -3.85
C TYR A 53 -7.75 -0.79 -4.20
N LEU A 54 -6.78 0.04 -4.60
CA LEU A 54 -5.39 -0.37 -4.89
C LEU A 54 -4.60 -0.86 -3.67
N ALA A 55 -5.16 -0.75 -2.46
CA ALA A 55 -4.58 -1.41 -1.29
C ALA A 55 -4.82 -2.93 -1.34
N LEU A 56 -5.90 -3.39 -1.98
CA LEU A 56 -6.29 -4.79 -2.12
C LEU A 56 -5.67 -5.39 -3.39
N ASP A 57 -5.02 -6.55 -3.25
CA ASP A 57 -4.37 -7.23 -4.37
C ASP A 57 -5.44 -7.69 -5.38
N GLY A 58 -5.41 -7.14 -6.60
CA GLY A 58 -6.27 -7.56 -7.71
C GLY A 58 -7.60 -6.82 -7.83
N ALA A 59 -7.87 -5.83 -6.99
CA ALA A 59 -9.08 -5.01 -7.09
C ALA A 59 -9.02 -4.02 -8.27
N TYR A 60 -10.20 -3.65 -8.75
CA TYR A 60 -10.47 -2.73 -9.85
C TYR A 60 -11.31 -1.53 -9.37
N PRO A 61 -11.31 -0.41 -10.12
CA PRO A 61 -12.26 0.67 -9.89
C PRO A 61 -13.70 0.14 -9.80
N GLY A 62 -14.39 0.44 -8.70
CA GLY A 62 -15.79 0.02 -8.48
C GLY A 62 -15.96 -1.29 -7.69
N ASP A 63 -14.90 -2.07 -7.44
CA ASP A 63 -15.00 -3.29 -6.61
C ASP A 63 -15.38 -2.98 -5.15
N HIS A 64 -15.04 -1.78 -4.68
CA HIS A 64 -15.34 -1.31 -3.33
C HIS A 64 -15.81 0.14 -3.37
N ALA A 65 -16.80 0.47 -2.54
CA ALA A 65 -17.20 1.86 -2.33
C ALA A 65 -16.07 2.62 -1.61
N SER A 66 -15.67 3.79 -2.12
CA SER A 66 -14.60 4.61 -1.51
C SER A 66 -14.90 4.95 -0.04
N ALA A 67 -16.17 5.16 0.29
CA ALA A 67 -16.66 5.43 1.65
C ALA A 67 -16.51 4.24 2.62
N ALA A 68 -16.10 3.07 2.15
CA ALA A 68 -15.85 1.91 3.01
C ALA A 68 -14.52 2.00 3.76
N PHE A 69 -13.65 2.97 3.42
CA PHE A 69 -12.33 3.11 3.99
C PHE A 69 -12.17 4.44 4.74
N VAL A 70 -11.52 4.35 5.89
CA VAL A 70 -11.14 5.48 6.73
C VAL A 70 -9.62 5.57 6.77
N ILE A 71 -9.09 6.80 6.70
CA ILE A 71 -7.67 7.04 6.94
C ILE A 71 -7.44 7.26 8.43
N ILE A 72 -6.47 6.53 8.98
CA ILE A 72 -5.88 6.83 10.28
C ILE A 72 -4.39 7.14 10.10
N GLU A 73 -3.83 8.00 10.95
CA GLU A 73 -2.38 8.16 11.10
C GLU A 73 -1.91 7.53 12.40
N ALA A 74 -0.85 6.72 12.33
CA ALA A 74 -0.32 6.02 13.50
C ALA A 74 1.21 5.94 13.49
N ASP A 75 1.79 5.68 14.67
CA ASP A 75 3.20 5.34 14.83
C ASP A 75 3.49 3.95 14.23
N ILE A 76 4.47 3.88 13.33
CA ILE A 76 4.78 2.65 12.59
C ILE A 76 5.28 1.53 13.50
N ASP A 77 6.02 1.86 14.57
CA ASP A 77 6.61 0.87 15.46
C ASP A 77 5.55 0.32 16.42
N GLU A 78 4.56 1.14 16.78
CA GLU A 78 3.39 0.64 17.48
C GLU A 78 2.58 -0.35 16.63
N VAL A 79 2.30 -0.01 15.36
CA VAL A 79 1.66 -0.95 14.42
C VAL A 79 2.50 -2.22 14.28
N ASN A 80 3.81 -2.08 14.07
CA ASN A 80 4.73 -3.22 13.89
C ASN A 80 4.72 -4.19 15.07
N ARG A 81 4.68 -3.68 16.32
CA ARG A 81 4.62 -4.52 17.52
C ARG A 81 3.31 -5.29 17.69
N ARG A 82 2.23 -4.83 17.07
CA ARG A 82 0.91 -5.46 17.13
C ARG A 82 0.64 -6.40 15.96
N LEU A 83 1.57 -6.55 15.01
CA LEU A 83 1.35 -7.37 13.83
C LEU A 83 1.19 -8.85 14.19
N THR A 84 0.27 -9.49 13.49
CA THR A 84 0.23 -10.95 13.38
C THR A 84 1.56 -11.49 12.85
N THR A 85 1.88 -12.73 13.18
CA THR A 85 3.09 -13.41 12.64
C THR A 85 3.11 -13.40 11.12
N ALA A 86 1.95 -13.56 10.47
CA ALA A 86 1.82 -13.56 9.01
C ALA A 86 2.07 -12.19 8.35
N ALA A 87 1.80 -11.09 9.05
CA ALA A 87 2.05 -9.73 8.57
C ALA A 87 3.45 -9.21 8.94
N SER A 88 4.11 -9.88 9.89
CA SER A 88 5.48 -9.59 10.33
C SER A 88 6.51 -10.08 9.32
N ARG A 89 7.74 -9.57 9.43
CA ARG A 89 8.88 -10.03 8.61
C ARG A 89 10.12 -10.20 9.45
N ASP A 90 10.87 -11.26 9.16
CA ASP A 90 12.20 -11.56 9.69
C ASP A 90 13.31 -10.92 8.85
N LYS A 91 13.02 -10.57 7.58
CA LYS A 91 13.99 -10.05 6.61
C LYS A 91 13.60 -8.66 6.10
N GLY A 92 14.64 -7.90 5.75
CA GLY A 92 14.48 -6.55 5.18
C GLY A 92 13.84 -6.54 3.78
N PRO A 93 13.31 -5.40 3.33
CA PRO A 93 12.55 -5.28 2.08
C PRO A 93 13.36 -5.61 0.82
N TRP A 94 14.69 -5.60 0.89
CA TRP A 94 15.61 -5.87 -0.21
C TRP A 94 16.06 -7.34 -0.31
N HIS A 95 15.62 -8.21 0.62
CA HIS A 95 15.83 -9.65 0.51
C HIS A 95 15.20 -10.20 -0.77
N THR A 96 15.80 -11.24 -1.37
CA THR A 96 15.40 -11.78 -2.69
C THR A 96 13.90 -12.07 -2.80
N GLN A 97 13.29 -12.57 -1.73
CA GLN A 97 11.85 -12.85 -1.62
C GLN A 97 10.94 -11.61 -1.75
N TYR A 98 11.37 -10.44 -1.26
CA TYR A 98 10.54 -9.22 -1.21
C TYR A 98 10.98 -8.17 -2.23
N LYS A 99 12.23 -8.26 -2.68
CA LYS A 99 12.91 -7.25 -3.50
C LYS A 99 12.09 -6.81 -4.69
N ARG A 100 11.45 -7.72 -5.42
CA ARG A 100 10.69 -7.38 -6.64
C ARG A 100 9.58 -6.35 -6.35
N LYS A 101 8.74 -6.62 -5.35
CA LYS A 101 7.62 -5.73 -4.99
C LYS A 101 8.13 -4.46 -4.29
N SER A 102 9.11 -4.56 -3.38
CA SER A 102 9.72 -3.40 -2.72
C SER A 102 10.38 -2.43 -3.70
N CYS A 103 11.04 -2.97 -4.72
CA CYS A 103 11.69 -2.20 -5.76
C CYS A 103 10.69 -1.37 -6.58
N GLY A 104 9.53 -1.95 -6.92
CA GLY A 104 8.47 -1.22 -7.60
C GLY A 104 7.97 0.00 -6.81
N ILE A 105 7.78 -0.18 -5.50
CA ILE A 105 7.35 0.91 -4.60
C ILE A 105 8.45 1.97 -4.47
N ALA A 106 9.70 1.55 -4.30
CA ALA A 106 10.82 2.47 -4.18
C ALA A 106 11.01 3.32 -5.43
N TYR A 107 10.86 2.73 -6.63
CA TYR A 107 10.88 3.48 -7.87
C TYR A 107 9.79 4.57 -7.88
N ARG A 108 8.55 4.20 -7.57
CA ARG A 108 7.42 5.16 -7.56
C ARG A 108 7.70 6.32 -6.61
N TRP A 109 8.13 6.05 -5.39
CA TRP A 109 8.50 7.09 -4.42
C TRP A 109 9.67 7.97 -4.87
N LEU A 110 10.69 7.40 -5.52
CA LEU A 110 11.80 8.19 -6.10
C LEU A 110 11.36 9.12 -7.23
N GLN A 111 10.31 8.75 -7.97
CA GLN A 111 9.73 9.58 -9.02
C GLN A 111 8.66 10.56 -8.50
N GLY A 112 8.43 10.61 -7.18
CA GLY A 112 7.35 11.40 -6.58
C GLY A 112 5.95 10.82 -6.83
N THR A 113 5.85 9.61 -7.37
CA THR A 113 4.58 8.94 -7.61
C THR A 113 4.05 8.32 -6.32
N ALA A 114 2.92 8.85 -5.87
CA ALA A 114 2.24 8.40 -4.66
C ALA A 114 1.70 6.96 -4.79
N VAL A 115 1.67 6.23 -3.68
CA VAL A 115 1.15 4.86 -3.58
C VAL A 115 0.12 4.82 -2.45
N THR A 116 -0.97 4.07 -2.59
CA THR A 116 -1.99 4.02 -1.54
C THR A 116 -1.42 3.51 -0.20
N PRO A 117 -1.94 3.94 0.96
CA PRO A 117 -1.48 3.45 2.25
C PRO A 117 -1.74 1.94 2.43
N PRO A 118 -1.06 1.27 3.37
CA PRO A 118 -1.39 -0.10 3.77
C PRO A 118 -2.80 -0.17 4.35
N LEU A 119 -3.50 -1.27 4.09
CA LEU A 119 -4.80 -1.57 4.68
C LEU A 119 -4.59 -2.44 5.93
N LEU A 120 -5.03 -1.94 7.07
CA LEU A 120 -5.04 -2.65 8.33
C LEU A 120 -6.41 -3.25 8.61
N ARG A 121 -6.39 -4.37 9.33
CA ARG A 121 -7.55 -5.01 9.91
C ARG A 121 -7.20 -5.63 11.25
N GLU A 122 -8.22 -5.91 12.05
CA GLU A 122 -8.06 -6.67 13.28
C GLU A 122 -8.21 -8.17 13.01
N VAL A 123 -7.33 -8.97 13.59
CA VAL A 123 -7.41 -10.43 13.58
C VAL A 123 -6.94 -10.96 14.94
N GLN A 124 -7.87 -11.51 15.73
CA GLN A 124 -7.59 -12.20 16.99
C GLN A 124 -6.79 -11.36 18.02
N GLY A 125 -7.17 -10.10 18.18
CA GLY A 125 -6.52 -9.13 19.08
C GLY A 125 -5.19 -8.58 18.56
N GLN A 126 -4.88 -8.83 17.28
CA GLN A 126 -3.67 -8.36 16.61
C GLN A 126 -4.00 -7.60 15.33
N ILE A 127 -3.01 -6.89 14.80
CA ILE A 127 -3.12 -6.18 13.52
C ILE A 127 -2.65 -7.08 12.39
N HIS A 128 -3.46 -7.21 11.34
CA HIS A 128 -3.04 -7.80 10.09
C HIS A 128 -2.96 -6.72 9.01
N ILE A 129 -1.93 -6.80 8.16
CA ILE A 129 -1.81 -5.95 6.97
C ILE A 129 -2.45 -6.71 5.81
N GLU A 130 -3.75 -6.50 5.62
CA GLU A 130 -4.52 -7.11 4.52
C GLU A 130 -3.94 -6.69 3.15
N GLY A 131 -3.51 -5.43 3.05
CA GLY A 131 -3.03 -4.82 1.82
C GLY A 131 -1.79 -3.97 2.03
N GLY A 132 -0.84 -4.00 1.11
CA GLY A 132 0.33 -3.10 1.19
C GLY A 132 1.41 -3.50 2.20
N MET A 133 1.55 -4.79 2.51
CA MET A 133 2.65 -5.28 3.38
C MET A 133 4.04 -4.80 2.91
N HIS A 134 4.29 -4.74 1.60
CA HIS A 134 5.60 -4.35 1.07
C HIS A 134 5.92 -2.86 1.27
N ARG A 135 4.91 -1.99 1.13
CA ARG A 135 5.09 -0.53 1.30
C ARG A 135 5.19 -0.16 2.77
N PHE A 136 4.49 -0.87 3.66
CA PHE A 136 4.69 -0.74 5.11
C PHE A 136 6.14 -1.04 5.52
N HIS A 137 6.63 -2.25 5.21
CA HIS A 137 7.98 -2.66 5.63
C HIS A 137 9.09 -1.84 4.95
N LEU A 138 8.84 -1.32 3.75
CA LEU A 138 9.75 -0.40 3.08
C LEU A 138 9.78 0.97 3.78
N ALA A 139 8.63 1.57 4.09
CA ALA A 139 8.55 2.84 4.81
C ALA A 139 9.26 2.75 6.17
N ARG A 140 9.02 1.66 6.90
CA ARG A 140 9.69 1.37 8.17
C ARG A 140 11.21 1.25 8.02
N HIS A 141 11.67 0.51 7.01
CA HIS A 141 13.10 0.34 6.74
C HIS A 141 13.82 1.66 6.50
N TYR A 142 13.15 2.64 5.87
CA TYR A 142 13.69 3.98 5.63
C TYR A 142 13.35 5.00 6.74
N GLY A 143 12.93 4.55 7.92
CA GLY A 143 12.79 5.40 9.10
C GLY A 143 11.55 6.30 9.11
N THR A 144 10.49 5.93 8.39
CA THR A 144 9.20 6.64 8.50
C THR A 144 8.63 6.40 9.90
N ALA A 145 8.53 7.43 10.75
CA ALA A 145 8.05 7.28 12.13
C ALA A 145 6.52 7.20 12.23
N ARG A 146 5.82 8.06 11.49
CA ARG A 146 4.35 8.10 11.40
C ARG A 146 3.92 8.08 9.94
N MET A 147 2.82 7.41 9.65
CA MET A 147 2.26 7.35 8.30
C MET A 147 0.76 7.08 8.32
N PRO A 148 0.06 7.41 7.22
CA PRO A 148 -1.32 7.02 7.03
C PRO A 148 -1.46 5.51 6.84
N PHE A 149 -2.62 5.00 7.26
CA PHE A 149 -3.12 3.65 7.05
C PHE A 149 -4.58 3.73 6.64
N LEU A 150 -5.01 2.80 5.80
CA LEU A 150 -6.43 2.58 5.52
C LEU A 150 -6.96 1.56 6.52
N VAL A 151 -8.21 1.74 6.92
CA VAL A 151 -8.98 0.79 7.73
C VAL A 151 -10.38 0.73 7.13
N GLN A 152 -11.00 -0.44 7.10
CA GLN A 152 -12.41 -0.50 6.76
C GLN A 152 -13.25 0.13 7.87
N GLU A 153 -14.27 0.92 7.54
CA GLU A 153 -15.15 1.59 8.52
C GLU A 153 -15.64 0.62 9.61
N ALA A 154 -16.05 -0.59 9.20
CA ALA A 154 -16.53 -1.64 10.09
C ALA A 154 -15.47 -2.17 11.08
N GLU A 155 -14.19 -2.04 10.77
CA GLU A 155 -13.07 -2.51 11.60
C GLU A 155 -12.40 -1.36 12.38
N LEU A 156 -12.81 -0.11 12.15
CA LEU A 156 -12.15 1.07 12.69
C LEU A 156 -12.03 1.02 14.21
N ALA A 157 -13.13 0.76 14.91
CA ALA A 157 -13.15 0.72 16.38
C ALA A 157 -12.18 -0.33 16.95
N ALA A 158 -12.12 -1.52 16.32
CA ALA A 158 -11.25 -2.60 16.75
C ALA A 158 -9.77 -2.26 16.51
N VAL A 159 -9.45 -1.67 15.36
CA VAL A 159 -8.08 -1.23 15.04
C VAL A 159 -7.62 -0.11 15.97
N LEU A 160 -8.46 0.91 16.22
CA LEU A 160 -8.13 2.00 17.13
C LEU A 160 -7.88 1.52 18.57
N ALA A 161 -8.61 0.51 19.04
CA ALA A 161 -8.39 -0.08 20.36
C ALA A 161 -7.01 -0.75 20.50
N LEU A 162 -6.40 -1.20 19.39
CA LEU A 162 -5.10 -1.86 19.38
C LEU A 162 -3.92 -0.90 19.18
N ILE A 163 -4.17 0.28 18.62
CA ILE A 163 -3.14 1.26 18.24
C ILE A 163 -3.42 2.61 18.93
N PRO A 164 -3.02 2.77 20.21
CA PRO A 164 -3.20 4.00 20.97
C PRO A 164 -2.75 5.30 20.29
N SER A 165 -1.70 5.27 19.47
CA SER A 165 -1.22 6.45 18.74
C SER A 165 -2.03 6.79 17.49
N ALA A 166 -3.02 5.97 17.14
CA ALA A 166 -3.86 6.17 15.96
C ALA A 166 -4.81 7.35 16.17
N ALA A 167 -4.81 8.26 15.21
CA ALA A 167 -5.76 9.34 15.11
C ALA A 167 -6.42 9.32 13.73
N LEU A 168 -7.65 9.80 13.62
CA LEU A 168 -8.28 9.99 12.31
C LEU A 168 -7.42 10.96 11.49
N GLY A 169 -7.07 10.56 10.27
CA GLY A 169 -6.33 11.40 9.35
C GLY A 169 -7.19 12.59 8.92
N ALA A 170 -6.56 13.74 8.70
CA ALA A 170 -7.25 14.85 8.06
C ALA A 170 -7.67 14.42 6.64
N VAL A 171 -8.98 14.33 6.41
CA VAL A 171 -9.50 14.29 5.04
C VAL A 171 -9.21 15.67 4.47
N HIS A 172 -8.28 15.76 3.52
CA HIS A 172 -8.17 16.97 2.71
C HIS A 172 -9.44 17.06 1.86
N THR A 173 -10.48 17.67 2.41
CA THR A 173 -11.53 18.29 1.60
C THR A 173 -10.88 19.45 0.88
N GLU A 174 -10.62 19.27 -0.41
CA GLU A 174 -10.36 20.40 -1.29
C GLU A 174 -11.59 21.34 -1.23
N ASN A 175 -11.34 22.60 -0.87
CA ASN A 175 -12.27 23.72 -1.05
C ASN A 175 -12.25 24.16 -2.52
#